data_AF-A0A6I3XRF1-F1
#
_entry.id   AF-A0A6I3XRF1-F1
#
_cell.length_a   1.000
_cell.length_b   1.000
_cell.length_c   1.000
_cell.angle_alpha   90.00
_cell.angle_beta   90.00
_cell.angle_gamma   90.00
#
_symmetry.space_group_name_H-M   'P 1'
#
loop_
_entity.id
_entity.type
_entity.pdbx_description
1 polymer ?
#
loop_
_entity_poly.entity_id
_entity_poly.type
_entity_poly.pdbx_seq_one_letter_code
_entity_poly.pdbx_strand_id
1 'polypeptide(L)'
;MNPKRWKIESIQWQKTAPGPAVEANRNANLKNIYPAGYTARPNDEQKSTMNSKHAIGVAAILLITVMPRVSAEEIGGGQLVWLLLSEGIKQQLRPRSATSGQDTQSAPAVAPAQKGPNECEVLQWDLKAFRMPSLGISRPGKYCLDQDYEVECSIFSHGCSGELIHIRASNVDLDFRGHTLRVSGARGYGGVWGLGQNIRVHNGRIEGAGAGIILANRGSSPLRAFPSMPPNSDDFFTNTGFVVEHMEFSDVNSAVMVSGSGNQIRDNKISATLHSTSSAKTSFALLSYGPSARIERNTFRLHDLTPGSNGYAIYLRSADGSIVEGNTVRVDDTPSGTIGVGLSNSKDISLRRNRIDTEKSTELDGRSSLQSTNLNNIERKDE
;
A
#
# COMPACT_ATOMS: atom_id res chain seq x y z
N MET A 1 -43.57 20.32 -41.35
CA MET A 1 -42.44 19.69 -40.62
C MET A 1 -41.22 19.78 -41.53
N ASN A 2 -40.20 20.52 -41.11
CA ASN A 2 -39.09 20.97 -41.96
C ASN A 2 -37.77 20.51 -41.33
N PRO A 3 -36.96 19.64 -41.96
CA PRO A 3 -35.75 19.12 -41.32
C PRO A 3 -34.58 20.11 -41.49
N LYS A 4 -34.09 20.63 -40.37
CA LYS A 4 -32.89 21.47 -40.31
C LYS A 4 -31.63 20.64 -40.63
N ARG A 5 -30.96 20.98 -41.73
CA ARG A 5 -29.59 20.56 -42.06
C ARG A 5 -28.59 21.25 -41.11
N TRP A 6 -27.75 20.47 -40.46
CA TRP A 6 -26.58 20.96 -39.74
C TRP A 6 -25.37 21.03 -40.68
N LYS A 7 -24.69 22.17 -40.67
CA LYS A 7 -23.49 22.47 -41.46
C LYS A 7 -22.28 22.20 -40.55
N ILE A 8 -21.39 21.31 -40.97
CA ILE A 8 -20.13 21.00 -40.26
C ILE A 8 -19.08 21.97 -40.79
N GLU A 9 -18.57 22.85 -39.93
CA GLU A 9 -17.42 23.69 -40.23
C GLU A 9 -16.12 22.96 -39.87
N SER A 10 -15.23 22.90 -40.86
CA SER A 10 -13.92 22.27 -40.78
C SER A 10 -12.95 23.11 -39.96
N ILE A 11 -12.39 22.53 -38.90
CA ILE A 11 -11.31 23.10 -38.10
C ILE A 11 -9.98 22.91 -38.85
N GLN A 12 -9.35 24.01 -39.27
CA GLN A 12 -7.99 24.00 -39.79
C GLN A 12 -6.97 24.00 -38.64
N TRP A 13 -6.07 23.00 -38.65
CA TRP A 13 -4.93 22.92 -37.75
C TRP A 13 -3.77 23.77 -38.30
N GLN A 14 -3.40 24.83 -37.60
CA GLN A 14 -2.15 25.55 -37.84
C GLN A 14 -0.97 24.74 -37.29
N LYS A 15 -0.03 24.39 -38.17
CA LYS A 15 1.27 23.81 -37.83
C LYS A 15 2.14 24.89 -37.18
N THR A 16 2.45 24.73 -35.90
CA THR A 16 3.53 25.46 -35.22
C THR A 16 4.87 24.79 -35.51
N ALA A 17 5.85 25.59 -35.94
CA ALA A 17 7.21 25.16 -36.23
C ALA A 17 8.00 24.82 -34.94
N PRO A 18 8.94 23.86 -34.98
CA PRO A 18 9.78 23.54 -33.82
C PRO A 18 10.84 24.62 -33.59
N GLY A 19 10.94 25.10 -32.34
CA GLY A 19 12.00 25.98 -31.88
C GLY A 19 13.35 25.25 -31.74
N PRO A 20 14.47 26.00 -31.77
CA PRO A 20 15.80 25.41 -31.83
C PRO A 20 16.21 24.71 -30.53
N ALA A 21 16.89 23.58 -30.72
CA ALA A 21 17.52 22.79 -29.67
C ALA A 21 18.66 23.57 -28.98
N VAL A 22 18.62 23.62 -27.65
CA VAL A 22 19.75 24.08 -26.83
C VAL A 22 20.54 22.85 -26.41
N GLU A 23 21.73 22.74 -26.97
CA GLU A 23 22.71 21.70 -26.76
C GLU A 23 23.50 21.91 -25.46
N ALA A 24 24.07 20.81 -24.99
CA ALA A 24 24.58 20.56 -23.65
C ALA A 24 25.76 21.42 -23.21
N ASN A 25 25.83 21.66 -21.90
CA ASN A 25 27.11 21.88 -21.22
C ASN A 25 27.13 21.14 -19.88
N ARG A 26 27.55 19.87 -19.92
CA ARG A 26 27.94 19.08 -18.74
C ARG A 26 29.45 19.16 -18.63
N ASN A 27 29.96 19.80 -17.57
CA ASN A 27 31.20 19.43 -16.87
C ASN A 27 31.52 20.46 -15.79
N ALA A 28 31.32 20.12 -14.51
CA ALA A 28 32.16 20.62 -13.42
C ALA A 28 31.91 19.87 -12.09
N ASN A 29 32.96 19.22 -11.61
CA ASN A 29 33.39 19.14 -10.21
C ASN A 29 32.42 18.61 -9.15
N LEU A 30 32.52 17.31 -8.86
CA LEU A 30 32.31 16.77 -7.52
C LEU A 30 33.69 16.62 -6.84
N LYS A 31 34.06 17.60 -6.02
CA LYS A 31 35.13 17.50 -5.01
C LYS A 31 34.51 17.70 -3.63
N ASN A 32 34.66 16.66 -2.81
CA ASN A 32 34.84 16.66 -1.34
C ASN A 32 34.27 17.83 -0.54
N ILE A 33 33.18 17.59 0.21
CA ILE A 33 33.03 18.13 1.58
C ILE A 33 32.25 17.10 2.43
N TYR A 34 32.97 16.35 3.27
CA TYR A 34 32.44 15.79 4.51
C TYR A 34 32.87 16.72 5.65
N PRO A 35 31.96 17.22 6.50
CA PRO A 35 32.33 17.61 7.85
C PRO A 35 31.99 16.47 8.81
N ALA A 36 33.05 15.97 9.45
CA ALA A 36 32.97 15.21 10.69
C ALA A 36 32.56 16.15 11.85
N GLY A 37 31.84 15.62 12.83
CA GLY A 37 31.75 16.22 14.17
C GLY A 37 30.34 16.31 14.73
N TYR A 38 29.84 15.22 15.32
CA TYR A 38 28.83 15.31 16.37
C TYR A 38 29.43 14.75 17.66
N THR A 39 29.79 15.67 18.55
CA THR A 39 30.15 15.40 19.94
C THR A 39 28.88 15.22 20.75
N ALA A 40 28.76 14.07 21.41
CA ALA A 40 27.70 13.79 22.37
C ALA A 40 27.90 14.67 23.62
N ARG A 41 26.83 15.36 24.07
CA ARG A 41 26.74 15.93 25.42
C ARG A 41 25.85 15.04 26.29
N PRO A 42 26.20 14.85 27.57
CA PRO A 42 25.48 13.99 28.51
C PRO A 42 24.18 14.62 29.01
N ASN A 43 23.24 13.75 29.37
CA ASN A 43 21.95 14.07 29.96
C ASN A 43 22.11 14.64 31.38
N ASP A 44 21.51 15.81 31.61
CA ASP A 44 21.31 16.35 32.95
C ASP A 44 20.16 15.62 33.65
N GLU A 45 20.49 15.08 34.83
CA GLU A 45 19.60 14.58 35.87
C GLU A 45 18.59 15.66 36.30
N GLN A 46 17.31 15.44 36.04
CA GLN A 46 16.23 16.17 36.73
C GLN A 46 15.61 15.30 37.82
N LYS A 47 16.11 15.56 39.03
CA LYS A 47 15.68 15.02 40.32
C LYS A 47 14.32 15.61 40.68
N SER A 48 13.25 14.83 40.54
CA SER A 48 11.91 15.21 41.04
C SER A 48 11.60 14.44 42.32
N THR A 49 11.59 15.17 43.44
CA THR A 49 11.11 14.71 44.74
C THR A 49 9.61 14.98 44.84
N MET A 50 8.80 13.93 44.97
CA MET A 50 7.45 14.05 45.52
C MET A 50 7.27 13.12 46.71
N ASN A 51 7.25 13.75 47.89
CA ASN A 51 6.65 13.25 49.12
C ASN A 51 5.12 13.33 48.97
N SER A 52 4.40 12.24 49.19
CA SER A 52 3.03 12.27 49.66
C SER A 52 2.70 10.92 50.29
N LYS A 53 2.42 10.97 51.58
CA LYS A 53 1.96 9.86 52.43
C LYS A 53 0.49 9.61 52.13
N HIS A 54 0.11 8.39 51.80
CA HIS A 54 -1.14 7.80 52.29
C HIS A 54 -0.97 6.29 52.43
N ALA A 55 -1.27 5.81 53.63
CA ALA A 55 -1.30 4.42 54.04
C ALA A 55 -2.75 3.92 54.06
N ILE A 56 -2.87 2.58 54.08
CA ILE A 56 -4.06 1.75 54.36
C ILE A 56 -4.97 1.61 53.12
N GLY A 57 -5.25 0.42 52.57
CA GLY A 57 -4.89 -0.94 52.91
C GLY A 57 -6.02 -1.87 52.44
N VAL A 58 -5.72 -2.91 51.65
CA VAL A 58 -6.52 -4.14 51.57
C VAL A 58 -5.58 -5.30 51.22
N ALA A 59 -5.78 -6.40 51.94
CA ALA A 59 -4.94 -7.58 52.02
C ALA A 59 -5.19 -8.60 50.90
N ALA A 60 -4.16 -9.44 50.72
CA ALA A 60 -4.19 -10.88 50.46
C ALA A 60 -4.94 -11.42 49.23
N ILE A 61 -4.17 -11.91 48.26
CA ILE A 61 -4.12 -13.32 47.81
C ILE A 61 -2.88 -13.43 46.91
N LEU A 62 -1.84 -14.14 47.35
CA LEU A 62 -0.74 -14.59 46.50
C LEU A 62 -0.31 -15.98 46.97
N LEU A 63 -0.91 -16.99 46.32
CA LEU A 63 -0.55 -18.39 46.42
C LEU A 63 0.59 -18.65 45.41
N ILE A 64 1.76 -18.97 45.97
CA ILE A 64 2.72 -20.01 45.56
C ILE A 64 2.84 -20.27 44.04
N THR A 65 3.94 -19.81 43.45
CA THR A 65 4.72 -20.65 42.52
C THR A 65 6.21 -20.55 42.87
N VAL A 66 6.72 -21.63 43.45
CA VAL A 66 8.16 -21.87 43.62
C VAL A 66 8.71 -22.20 42.24
N MET A 67 9.50 -21.30 41.65
CA MET A 67 10.33 -21.63 40.49
C MET A 67 11.69 -22.15 40.97
N PRO A 68 12.19 -23.28 40.44
CA PRO A 68 13.55 -23.72 40.75
C PRO A 68 14.54 -22.74 40.12
N ARG A 69 15.47 -22.25 40.93
CA ARG A 69 16.70 -21.63 40.42
C ARG A 69 17.51 -22.72 39.73
N VAL A 70 17.53 -22.70 38.40
CA VAL A 70 18.50 -23.47 37.63
C VAL A 70 19.77 -22.62 37.53
N SER A 71 20.86 -23.15 38.08
CA SER A 71 22.20 -22.56 38.02
C SER A 71 22.71 -22.57 36.58
N ALA A 72 23.34 -21.48 36.15
CA ALA A 72 23.85 -21.27 34.79
C ALA A 72 25.27 -21.84 34.58
N GLU A 73 25.57 -23.01 35.15
CA GLU A 73 26.93 -23.61 35.08
C GLU A 73 27.00 -24.99 34.40
N GLU A 74 25.90 -25.52 33.85
CA GLU A 74 25.92 -26.88 33.31
C GLU A 74 25.08 -27.06 32.04
N ILE A 75 25.23 -26.15 31.07
CA ILE A 75 24.82 -26.42 29.69
C ILE A 75 26.05 -26.28 28.81
N GLY A 76 26.69 -27.43 28.57
CA GLY A 76 27.87 -27.55 27.74
C GLY A 76 27.63 -26.95 26.35
N GLY A 77 28.39 -25.89 26.02
CA GLY A 77 28.48 -25.28 24.70
C GLY A 77 29.02 -26.20 23.59
N GLY A 78 29.16 -27.51 23.85
CA GLY A 78 29.66 -28.49 22.89
C GLY A 78 28.61 -29.06 21.93
N GLN A 79 27.32 -29.05 22.27
CA GLN A 79 26.28 -29.68 21.42
C GLN A 79 25.79 -28.79 20.27
N LEU A 80 25.78 -27.47 20.46
CA LEU A 80 25.36 -26.51 19.43
C LEU A 80 26.39 -26.33 18.31
N VAL A 81 27.68 -26.46 18.63
CA VAL A 81 28.77 -26.42 17.63
C VAL A 81 28.78 -27.68 16.76
N TRP A 82 28.41 -28.84 17.32
CA TRP A 82 28.37 -30.10 16.56
C TRP A 82 27.16 -30.18 15.59
N LEU A 83 26.03 -29.58 15.95
CA LEU A 83 24.86 -29.46 15.05
C LEU A 83 25.12 -28.48 13.89
N LEU A 84 25.88 -27.41 14.11
CA LEU A 84 26.23 -26.46 13.04
C LEU A 84 27.29 -27.00 12.07
N LEU A 85 28.20 -27.88 12.52
CA LEU A 85 29.21 -28.49 11.66
C LEU A 85 28.71 -29.72 10.87
N SER A 86 27.67 -30.41 11.34
CA SER A 86 27.14 -31.61 10.66
C SER A 86 26.20 -31.31 9.48
N GLU A 87 25.60 -30.12 9.43
CA GLU A 87 24.80 -29.64 8.28
C GLU A 87 25.68 -29.00 7.18
N GLY A 88 26.85 -28.44 7.53
CA GLY A 88 27.74 -27.76 6.57
C GLY A 88 28.49 -28.69 5.60
N ILE A 89 28.65 -29.98 5.92
CA ILE A 89 29.47 -30.91 5.11
C ILE A 89 28.64 -31.68 4.07
N LYS A 90 27.30 -31.64 4.13
CA LYS A 90 26.45 -32.39 3.17
C LYS A 90 26.22 -31.70 1.82
N GLN A 91 26.70 -30.47 1.62
CA GLN A 91 26.45 -29.73 0.37
C GLN A 91 27.57 -29.83 -0.69
N GLN A 92 28.67 -30.54 -0.45
CA GLN A 92 29.85 -30.42 -1.35
C GLN A 92 30.17 -31.57 -2.30
N LEU A 93 29.35 -32.62 -2.42
CA LEU A 93 29.62 -33.68 -3.42
C LEU A 93 28.33 -34.18 -4.07
N ARG A 94 27.85 -33.45 -5.08
CA ARG A 94 27.05 -34.06 -6.16
C ARG A 94 27.93 -34.21 -7.39
N PRO A 95 28.17 -35.45 -7.86
CA PRO A 95 28.91 -35.69 -9.09
C PRO A 95 28.15 -35.11 -10.29
N ARG A 96 28.93 -34.50 -11.18
CA ARG A 96 28.53 -33.93 -12.47
C ARG A 96 28.05 -35.07 -13.37
N SER A 97 26.74 -35.17 -13.58
CA SER A 97 26.17 -36.12 -14.54
C SER A 97 26.48 -35.70 -15.97
N ALA A 98 26.88 -36.71 -16.74
CA ALA A 98 27.33 -36.62 -18.12
C ALA A 98 26.25 -36.14 -19.08
N THR A 99 26.73 -35.46 -20.12
CA THR A 99 26.07 -35.09 -21.36
C THR A 99 25.35 -36.29 -21.97
N SER A 100 24.01 -36.25 -21.98
CA SER A 100 23.18 -37.07 -22.86
C SER A 100 22.48 -36.13 -23.82
N GLY A 101 22.93 -36.12 -25.08
CA GLY A 101 22.23 -35.45 -26.17
C GLY A 101 20.87 -36.09 -26.34
N GLN A 102 19.82 -35.32 -26.08
CA GLN A 102 18.46 -35.69 -26.39
C GLN A 102 17.85 -34.49 -27.10
N ASP A 103 17.70 -34.65 -28.42
CA ASP A 103 17.08 -33.69 -29.32
C ASP A 103 15.72 -33.27 -28.73
N THR A 104 15.70 -32.06 -28.18
CA THR A 104 14.49 -31.45 -27.67
C THR A 104 13.72 -30.96 -28.89
N GLN A 105 12.86 -31.84 -29.40
CA GLN A 105 11.88 -31.51 -30.42
C GLN A 105 11.11 -30.29 -29.92
N SER A 106 11.44 -29.13 -30.52
CA SER A 106 10.87 -27.85 -30.14
C SER A 106 9.36 -27.96 -30.29
N ALA A 107 8.64 -27.90 -29.16
CA ALA A 107 7.20 -27.88 -29.17
C ALA A 107 6.73 -26.78 -30.13
N PRO A 108 5.73 -27.05 -30.99
CA PRO A 108 5.26 -26.05 -31.94
C PRO A 108 4.91 -24.79 -31.18
N ALA A 109 5.55 -23.68 -31.55
CA ALA A 109 5.25 -22.37 -31.02
C ALA A 109 3.75 -22.13 -31.24
N VAL A 110 2.98 -22.25 -30.16
CA VAL A 110 1.55 -21.97 -30.17
C VAL A 110 1.42 -20.53 -30.61
N ALA A 111 0.97 -20.33 -31.85
CA ALA A 111 0.73 -19.00 -32.38
C ALA A 111 -0.23 -18.29 -31.41
N PRO A 112 0.14 -17.11 -30.87
CA PRO A 112 -0.75 -16.40 -29.98
C PRO A 112 -2.03 -16.09 -30.75
N ALA A 113 -3.15 -16.61 -30.26
CA ALA A 113 -4.46 -16.35 -30.83
C ALA A 113 -4.63 -14.84 -30.99
N GLN A 114 -4.93 -14.39 -32.20
CA GLN A 114 -5.23 -12.99 -32.48
C GLN A 114 -6.52 -12.64 -31.73
N LYS A 115 -6.37 -12.08 -30.53
CA LYS A 115 -7.49 -11.57 -29.73
C LYS A 115 -8.23 -10.47 -30.48
N GLY A 116 -9.55 -10.53 -30.47
CA GLY A 116 -10.38 -9.41 -30.92
C GLY A 116 -10.07 -8.14 -30.10
N PRO A 117 -10.26 -6.93 -30.67
CA PRO A 117 -9.95 -5.65 -30.01
C PRO A 117 -10.75 -5.39 -28.71
N ASN A 118 -11.76 -6.20 -28.41
CA ASN A 118 -12.58 -6.13 -27.21
C ASN A 118 -12.40 -7.32 -26.26
N GLU A 119 -11.55 -8.28 -26.59
CA GLU A 119 -11.35 -9.47 -25.76
C GLU A 119 -10.28 -9.17 -24.70
N CYS A 120 -10.64 -9.31 -23.42
CA CYS A 120 -9.69 -9.20 -22.33
C CYS A 120 -8.79 -10.44 -22.26
N GLU A 121 -7.53 -10.24 -21.90
CA GLU A 121 -6.60 -11.32 -21.60
C GLU A 121 -6.91 -11.95 -20.25
N VAL A 122 -7.49 -13.14 -20.33
CA VAL A 122 -7.70 -13.98 -19.16
C VAL A 122 -6.34 -14.28 -18.52
N LEU A 123 -6.18 -13.84 -17.28
CA LEU A 123 -5.04 -14.18 -16.46
C LEU A 123 -5.24 -15.59 -15.93
N GLN A 124 -4.28 -16.47 -16.19
CA GLN A 124 -4.29 -17.83 -15.69
C GLN A 124 -3.06 -18.09 -14.85
N TRP A 125 -3.27 -18.69 -13.68
CA TRP A 125 -2.17 -19.10 -12.82
C TRP A 125 -1.61 -20.43 -13.30
N ASP A 126 -0.37 -20.42 -13.78
CA ASP A 126 0.38 -21.64 -14.04
C ASP A 126 0.94 -22.24 -12.74
N LEU A 127 0.13 -23.08 -12.10
CA LEU A 127 0.50 -23.85 -10.91
C LEU A 127 1.71 -24.78 -11.13
N LYS A 128 2.02 -25.15 -12.38
CA LYS A 128 3.15 -26.05 -12.67
C LYS A 128 4.45 -25.28 -12.76
N ALA A 129 4.44 -24.05 -13.29
CA ALA A 129 5.63 -23.23 -13.43
C ALA A 129 6.04 -22.54 -12.12
N PHE A 130 5.08 -22.15 -11.29
CA PHE A 130 5.37 -21.39 -10.08
C PHE A 130 4.72 -22.02 -8.84
N ARG A 131 5.55 -22.36 -7.86
CA ARG A 131 5.10 -22.80 -6.53
C ARG A 131 4.37 -21.70 -5.76
N MET A 132 4.58 -20.44 -6.14
CA MET A 132 3.90 -19.29 -5.55
C MET A 132 2.89 -18.70 -6.55
N PRO A 133 1.67 -18.38 -6.10
CA PRO A 133 0.67 -17.67 -6.90
C PRO A 133 1.15 -16.28 -7.26
N SER A 134 1.53 -16.08 -8.52
CA SER A 134 1.72 -14.74 -9.06
C SER A 134 1.29 -14.69 -10.52
N LEU A 135 0.32 -13.85 -10.81
CA LEU A 135 -0.17 -13.51 -12.14
C LEU A 135 0.59 -12.27 -12.62
N GLY A 136 1.43 -12.43 -13.64
CA GLY A 136 2.25 -11.36 -14.18
C GLY A 136 1.63 -10.65 -15.37
N ILE A 137 1.48 -9.32 -15.30
CA ILE A 137 1.13 -8.46 -16.44
C ILE A 137 2.37 -7.64 -16.82
N SER A 138 2.98 -7.95 -17.97
CA SER A 138 4.22 -7.28 -18.43
C SER A 138 4.02 -6.42 -19.68
N ARG A 139 2.80 -6.36 -20.22
CA ARG A 139 2.48 -5.61 -21.44
C ARG A 139 1.23 -4.75 -21.24
N PRO A 140 1.12 -3.61 -21.95
CA PRO A 140 -0.13 -2.86 -22.01
C PRO A 140 -1.27 -3.73 -22.55
N GLY A 141 -2.49 -3.52 -22.06
CA GLY A 141 -3.63 -4.29 -22.52
C GLY A 141 -4.79 -4.33 -21.53
N LYS A 142 -5.84 -5.05 -21.94
CA LYS A 142 -6.99 -5.38 -21.10
C LYS A 142 -6.81 -6.79 -20.57
N TYR A 143 -6.96 -6.97 -19.27
CA TYR A 143 -6.79 -8.22 -18.56
C TYR A 143 -8.03 -8.52 -17.74
N CYS A 144 -8.36 -9.79 -17.60
CA CYS A 144 -9.48 -10.17 -16.77
C CYS A 144 -9.24 -11.45 -15.98
N LEU A 145 -9.93 -11.56 -14.86
CA LEU A 145 -10.06 -12.82 -14.14
C LEU A 145 -11.21 -13.63 -14.74
N ASP A 146 -11.06 -14.95 -14.74
CA ASP A 146 -12.07 -15.93 -15.16
C ASP A 146 -12.57 -16.82 -14.02
N GLN A 147 -11.93 -16.70 -12.86
CA GLN A 147 -12.25 -17.46 -11.66
C GLN A 147 -11.75 -16.72 -10.42
N ASP A 148 -12.20 -17.19 -9.26
CA ASP A 148 -11.65 -16.77 -7.98
C ASP A 148 -10.27 -17.41 -7.78
N TYR A 149 -9.36 -16.65 -7.18
CA TYR A 149 -8.02 -17.13 -6.83
C TYR A 149 -7.84 -17.07 -5.33
N GLU A 150 -7.53 -18.20 -4.73
CA GLU A 150 -7.35 -18.33 -3.29
C GLU A 150 -5.95 -18.86 -2.96
N VAL A 151 -5.33 -18.24 -1.96
CA VAL A 151 -4.00 -18.58 -1.49
C VAL A 151 -4.01 -18.70 0.02
N GLU A 152 -3.77 -19.91 0.48
CA GLU A 152 -3.65 -20.20 1.90
C GLU A 152 -2.20 -20.13 2.36
N CYS A 153 -1.92 -19.18 3.25
CA CYS A 153 -0.60 -18.95 3.81
C CYS A 153 -0.58 -19.35 5.28
N SER A 154 -0.13 -20.57 5.57
CA SER A 154 0.06 -21.01 6.94
C SER A 154 1.10 -20.15 7.67
N ILE A 155 0.85 -19.85 8.95
CA ILE A 155 1.82 -19.20 9.84
C ILE A 155 3.14 -19.99 9.99
N PHE A 156 3.12 -21.28 9.66
CA PHE A 156 4.29 -22.16 9.68
C PHE A 156 5.02 -22.21 8.33
N SER A 157 4.43 -21.67 7.27
CA SER A 157 5.04 -21.59 5.96
C SER A 157 5.98 -20.38 5.91
N HIS A 158 7.29 -20.63 5.94
CA HIS A 158 8.27 -19.60 5.62
C HIS A 158 8.05 -19.09 4.17
N GLY A 159 8.09 -17.77 3.97
CA GLY A 159 7.94 -17.16 2.64
C GLY A 159 6.52 -16.71 2.28
N CYS A 160 5.66 -16.47 3.28
CA CYS A 160 4.33 -15.94 3.02
C CYS A 160 4.32 -14.42 2.80
N SER A 161 4.99 -13.99 1.72
CA SER A 161 5.10 -12.58 1.30
C SER A 161 5.13 -12.47 -0.21
N GLY A 162 4.56 -11.40 -0.76
CA GLY A 162 4.53 -11.14 -2.20
C GLY A 162 3.19 -10.56 -2.63
N GLU A 163 2.84 -10.75 -3.91
CA GLU A 163 1.61 -10.25 -4.50
C GLU A 163 0.97 -11.29 -5.43
N LEU A 164 -0.36 -11.37 -5.41
CA LEU A 164 -1.09 -12.30 -6.28
C LEU A 164 -1.10 -11.85 -7.74
N ILE A 165 -1.21 -10.54 -7.96
CA ILE A 165 -1.12 -9.94 -9.29
C ILE A 165 -0.03 -8.90 -9.29
N HIS A 166 0.86 -8.99 -10.27
CA HIS A 166 2.02 -8.14 -10.41
C HIS A 166 2.04 -7.49 -11.81
N ILE A 167 1.88 -6.17 -11.84
CA ILE A 167 1.78 -5.37 -13.07
C ILE A 167 3.09 -4.59 -13.27
N ARG A 168 3.81 -4.85 -14.35
CA ARG A 168 5.02 -4.12 -14.79
C ARG A 168 4.81 -3.47 -16.16
N ALA A 169 3.64 -2.89 -16.37
CA ALA A 169 3.27 -2.19 -17.60
C ALA A 169 2.42 -0.96 -17.30
N SER A 170 2.34 -0.07 -18.29
CA SER A 170 1.41 1.07 -18.29
C SER A 170 0.25 0.81 -19.24
N ASN A 171 -0.83 1.59 -19.13
CA ASN A 171 -2.06 1.43 -19.92
C ASN A 171 -2.62 0.01 -19.77
N VAL A 172 -2.89 -0.35 -18.51
CA VAL A 172 -3.40 -1.66 -18.12
C VAL A 172 -4.81 -1.47 -17.57
N ASP A 173 -5.75 -2.23 -18.11
CA ASP A 173 -7.13 -2.29 -17.61
C ASP A 173 -7.36 -3.69 -17.05
N LEU A 174 -7.38 -3.83 -15.73
CA LEU A 174 -7.55 -5.08 -15.02
C LEU A 174 -8.97 -5.17 -14.46
N ASP A 175 -9.80 -5.98 -15.13
CA ASP A 175 -11.20 -6.23 -14.76
C ASP A 175 -11.32 -7.56 -14.00
N PHE A 176 -11.72 -7.51 -12.74
CA PHE A 176 -11.91 -8.72 -11.94
C PHE A 176 -13.21 -9.45 -12.31
N ARG A 177 -14.13 -8.85 -13.08
CA ARG A 177 -15.39 -9.46 -13.53
C ARG A 177 -16.26 -10.05 -12.40
N GLY A 178 -16.16 -9.47 -11.21
CA GLY A 178 -16.84 -9.91 -9.99
C GLY A 178 -16.10 -11.00 -9.20
N HIS A 179 -14.96 -11.49 -9.70
CA HIS A 179 -14.14 -12.50 -9.03
C HIS A 179 -13.39 -11.96 -7.82
N THR A 180 -12.96 -12.90 -6.98
CA THR A 180 -12.30 -12.64 -5.70
C THR A 180 -10.84 -13.11 -5.73
N LEU A 181 -9.95 -12.24 -5.25
CA LEU A 181 -8.61 -12.63 -4.82
C LEU A 181 -8.60 -12.78 -3.29
N ARG A 182 -8.49 -14.02 -2.81
CA ARG A 182 -8.46 -14.32 -1.37
C ARG A 182 -7.06 -14.72 -0.92
N VAL A 183 -6.61 -14.08 0.15
CA VAL A 183 -5.37 -14.39 0.86
C VAL A 183 -5.75 -14.74 2.30
N SER A 184 -5.37 -15.92 2.78
CA SER A 184 -5.63 -16.34 4.17
C SER A 184 -4.35 -16.64 4.94
N GLY A 185 -4.39 -16.48 6.27
CA GLY A 185 -3.37 -16.93 7.22
C GLY A 185 -2.14 -16.03 7.42
N ALA A 186 -1.68 -15.28 6.41
CA ALA A 186 -0.57 -14.33 6.57
C ALA A 186 -0.84 -12.97 5.89
N ARG A 187 -0.87 -11.90 6.70
CA ARG A 187 -1.05 -10.51 6.25
C ARG A 187 0.19 -9.91 5.54
N GLY A 188 1.15 -10.75 5.14
CA GLY A 188 2.36 -10.36 4.40
C GLY A 188 2.17 -10.30 2.89
N TYR A 189 1.06 -10.86 2.36
CA TYR A 189 0.72 -10.82 0.94
C TYR A 189 -0.11 -9.59 0.58
N GLY A 190 0.20 -9.03 -0.59
CA GLY A 190 -0.62 -8.05 -1.28
C GLY A 190 -1.55 -8.71 -2.30
N GLY A 191 -2.68 -8.08 -2.60
CA GLY A 191 -3.56 -8.49 -3.69
C GLY A 191 -2.95 -8.14 -5.05
N VAL A 192 -2.88 -6.84 -5.35
CA VAL A 192 -2.34 -6.31 -6.60
C VAL A 192 -1.19 -5.36 -6.30
N TRP A 193 -0.05 -5.56 -6.94
CA TRP A 193 1.03 -4.59 -7.01
C TRP A 193 1.25 -4.15 -8.46
N GLY A 194 1.36 -2.85 -8.70
CA GLY A 194 1.55 -2.31 -10.04
C GLY A 194 2.57 -1.19 -10.11
N LEU A 195 3.42 -1.27 -11.13
CA LEU A 195 4.42 -0.27 -11.48
C LEU A 195 4.21 0.22 -12.92
N GLY A 196 3.75 1.46 -13.08
CA GLY A 196 3.47 2.05 -14.40
C GLY A 196 2.66 3.34 -14.33
N GLN A 197 1.85 3.57 -15.36
CA GLN A 197 0.91 4.70 -15.51
C GLN A 197 -0.38 4.20 -16.14
N ASN A 198 -1.49 4.91 -15.94
CA ASN A 198 -2.81 4.58 -16.48
C ASN A 198 -3.20 3.12 -16.22
N ILE A 199 -2.97 2.67 -14.99
CA ILE A 199 -3.40 1.36 -14.51
C ILE A 199 -4.78 1.53 -13.89
N ARG A 200 -5.75 0.79 -14.40
CA ARG A 200 -7.12 0.72 -13.88
C ARG A 200 -7.36 -0.68 -13.31
N VAL A 201 -7.88 -0.75 -12.09
CA VAL A 201 -8.26 -2.01 -11.42
C VAL A 201 -9.71 -1.88 -10.97
N HIS A 202 -10.58 -2.79 -11.41
CA HIS A 202 -12.01 -2.61 -11.17
C HIS A 202 -12.84 -3.91 -11.14
N ASN A 203 -14.08 -3.75 -10.64
CA ASN A 203 -15.15 -4.76 -10.62
C ASN A 203 -14.78 -6.07 -9.92
N GLY A 204 -14.30 -6.04 -8.68
CA GLY A 204 -13.77 -7.23 -8.04
C GLY A 204 -13.78 -7.21 -6.53
N ARG A 205 -13.24 -8.28 -5.94
CA ARG A 205 -13.05 -8.40 -4.50
C ARG A 205 -11.62 -8.77 -4.14
N ILE A 206 -11.11 -8.21 -3.05
CA ILE A 206 -9.85 -8.63 -2.41
C ILE A 206 -10.10 -8.88 -0.93
N GLU A 207 -9.78 -10.08 -0.46
CA GLU A 207 -10.06 -10.54 0.90
C GLU A 207 -8.79 -10.98 1.64
N GLY A 208 -8.63 -10.55 2.89
CA GLY A 208 -7.59 -11.02 3.82
C GLY A 208 -6.15 -10.56 3.53
N ALA A 209 -5.95 -9.74 2.50
CA ALA A 209 -4.64 -9.24 2.10
C ALA A 209 -4.07 -8.21 3.09
N GLY A 210 -2.75 -8.21 3.30
CA GLY A 210 -2.08 -7.13 4.02
C GLY A 210 -2.30 -5.78 3.33
N ALA A 211 -2.00 -5.73 2.03
CA ALA A 211 -2.32 -4.60 1.18
C ALA A 211 -3.20 -5.04 0.02
N GLY A 212 -4.37 -4.44 -0.19
CA GLY A 212 -5.27 -4.77 -1.29
C GLY A 212 -4.64 -4.44 -2.64
N ILE A 213 -4.48 -3.15 -2.94
CA ILE A 213 -3.89 -2.64 -4.18
C ILE A 213 -2.79 -1.63 -3.85
N ILE A 214 -1.59 -1.84 -4.41
CA ILE A 214 -0.47 -0.91 -4.38
C ILE A 214 -0.11 -0.51 -5.80
N LEU A 215 -0.28 0.77 -6.17
CA LEU A 215 0.10 1.30 -7.47
C LEU A 215 1.13 2.42 -7.32
N ALA A 216 2.21 2.34 -8.08
CA ALA A 216 3.31 3.29 -8.05
C ALA A 216 3.85 3.57 -9.45
N ASN A 217 4.54 4.69 -9.61
CA ASN A 217 5.46 4.89 -10.73
C ASN A 217 6.91 4.78 -10.24
N ARG A 218 7.85 4.63 -11.18
CA ARG A 218 9.29 4.61 -10.87
C ARG A 218 9.69 5.85 -10.07
N GLY A 219 10.34 5.62 -8.93
CA GLY A 219 10.88 6.67 -8.06
C GLY A 219 9.95 7.13 -6.94
N SER A 220 8.65 6.85 -7.02
CA SER A 220 7.65 7.29 -6.04
C SER A 220 6.90 6.08 -5.48
N SER A 221 7.40 5.52 -4.36
CA SER A 221 6.73 4.41 -3.68
C SER A 221 5.80 4.96 -2.58
N PRO A 222 4.53 4.52 -2.50
CA PRO A 222 3.65 4.90 -1.40
C PRO A 222 4.20 4.43 -0.04
N LEU A 223 5.09 3.43 -0.01
CA LEU A 223 5.74 2.98 1.22
C LEU A 223 6.69 4.01 1.84
N ARG A 224 6.99 5.12 1.15
CA ARG A 224 7.78 6.25 1.69
C ARG A 224 6.91 7.34 2.31
N ALA A 225 5.59 7.14 2.30
CA ALA A 225 4.59 8.14 2.67
C ALA A 225 3.78 7.73 3.91
N PHE A 226 4.25 6.75 4.70
CA PHE A 226 3.61 6.40 5.96
C PHE A 226 3.58 7.61 6.91
N PRO A 227 2.53 7.73 7.77
CA PRO A 227 2.41 8.87 8.68
C PRO A 227 3.59 9.06 9.64
N SER A 228 4.28 7.98 10.00
CA SER A 228 5.46 8.00 10.86
C SER A 228 6.73 8.51 10.17
N MET A 229 6.73 8.64 8.83
CA MET A 229 7.90 9.07 8.06
C MET A 229 7.90 10.58 7.87
N PRO A 230 9.06 11.27 7.97
CA PRO A 230 9.12 12.70 7.71
C PRO A 230 8.82 13.02 6.25
N PRO A 231 8.14 14.15 5.94
CA PRO A 231 7.93 14.61 4.57
C PRO A 231 9.27 14.85 3.86
N ASN A 232 9.38 14.43 2.61
CA ASN A 232 10.56 14.66 1.79
C ASN A 232 10.26 15.81 0.80
N SER A 233 11.02 16.90 0.88
CA SER A 233 10.87 18.06 0.01
C SER A 233 11.21 17.77 -1.45
N ASP A 234 12.01 16.72 -1.68
CA ASP A 234 12.54 16.38 -3.00
C ASP A 234 11.64 15.37 -3.72
N ASP A 235 10.44 15.14 -3.19
CA ASP A 235 9.46 14.26 -3.81
C ASP A 235 8.96 14.84 -5.14
N PHE A 236 9.17 14.08 -6.21
CA PHE A 236 8.70 14.41 -7.54
C PHE A 236 7.59 13.45 -7.96
N PHE A 237 6.43 14.01 -8.33
CA PHE A 237 5.26 13.22 -8.73
C PHE A 237 5.02 13.36 -10.23
N THR A 238 5.06 12.23 -10.93
CA THR A 238 4.58 12.14 -12.31
C THR A 238 3.06 12.03 -12.35
N ASN A 239 2.43 12.49 -13.43
CA ASN A 239 1.04 12.17 -13.70
C ASN A 239 0.90 10.66 -13.97
N THR A 240 0.23 9.95 -13.05
CA THR A 240 0.08 8.50 -13.10
C THR A 240 -1.30 8.07 -13.56
N GLY A 241 -2.35 8.86 -13.27
CA GLY A 241 -3.70 8.57 -13.75
C GLY A 241 -4.23 7.19 -13.33
N PHE A 242 -3.83 6.66 -12.18
CA PHE A 242 -4.34 5.38 -11.69
C PHE A 242 -5.81 5.47 -11.37
N VAL A 243 -6.54 4.38 -11.61
CA VAL A 243 -7.98 4.30 -11.30
C VAL A 243 -8.26 3.02 -10.52
N VAL A 244 -8.86 3.15 -9.34
CA VAL A 244 -9.37 2.02 -8.55
C VAL A 244 -10.85 2.25 -8.30
N GLU A 245 -11.71 1.40 -8.90
CA GLU A 245 -13.16 1.62 -8.82
C GLU A 245 -13.98 0.33 -8.74
N HIS A 246 -15.15 0.41 -8.10
CA HIS A 246 -16.07 -0.72 -7.97
C HIS A 246 -15.40 -1.98 -7.39
N MET A 247 -14.49 -1.79 -6.45
CA MET A 247 -13.83 -2.86 -5.70
C MET A 247 -14.45 -3.02 -4.31
N GLU A 248 -14.48 -4.25 -3.83
CA GLU A 248 -14.79 -4.60 -2.45
C GLU A 248 -13.54 -5.16 -1.76
N PHE A 249 -13.18 -4.59 -0.61
CA PHE A 249 -12.06 -5.03 0.21
C PHE A 249 -12.59 -5.50 1.57
N SER A 250 -12.17 -6.68 2.00
CA SER A 250 -12.59 -7.26 3.28
C SER A 250 -11.41 -7.82 4.06
N ASP A 251 -11.34 -7.53 5.36
CA ASP A 251 -10.25 -7.92 6.27
C ASP A 251 -8.85 -7.59 5.71
N VAL A 252 -8.69 -6.39 5.16
CA VAL A 252 -7.38 -5.89 4.70
C VAL A 252 -6.75 -4.95 5.72
N ASN A 253 -5.42 -4.87 5.83
CA ASN A 253 -4.83 -3.81 6.66
C ASN A 253 -4.89 -2.45 5.94
N SER A 254 -4.57 -2.44 4.65
CA SER A 254 -4.66 -1.28 3.78
C SER A 254 -5.29 -1.67 2.45
N ALA A 255 -6.44 -1.10 2.09
CA ALA A 255 -7.14 -1.43 0.87
C ALA A 255 -6.43 -0.88 -0.38
N VAL A 256 -6.05 0.40 -0.36
CA VAL A 256 -5.49 1.08 -1.53
C VAL A 256 -4.32 1.96 -1.14
N MET A 257 -3.20 1.82 -1.84
CA MET A 257 -2.02 2.66 -1.71
C MET A 257 -1.60 3.11 -3.10
N VAL A 258 -1.63 4.42 -3.36
CA VAL A 258 -1.22 4.97 -4.65
C VAL A 258 -0.16 6.03 -4.50
N SER A 259 0.78 6.11 -5.45
CA SER A 259 1.74 7.20 -5.54
C SER A 259 1.83 7.78 -6.96
N GLY A 260 1.79 9.11 -7.04
CA GLY A 260 1.77 9.88 -8.28
C GLY A 260 0.62 10.89 -8.28
N SER A 261 0.43 11.56 -9.42
CA SER A 261 -0.60 12.60 -9.58
C SER A 261 -1.80 12.13 -10.40
N GLY A 262 -2.96 12.74 -10.18
CA GLY A 262 -4.15 12.55 -11.01
C GLY A 262 -4.87 11.23 -10.78
N ASN A 263 -4.65 10.58 -9.65
CA ASN A 263 -5.23 9.28 -9.33
C ASN A 263 -6.70 9.41 -8.94
N GLN A 264 -7.51 8.41 -9.28
CA GLN A 264 -8.94 8.34 -8.96
C GLN A 264 -9.25 7.07 -8.17
N ILE A 265 -9.87 7.22 -7.02
CA ILE A 265 -10.30 6.10 -6.17
C ILE A 265 -11.77 6.33 -5.85
N ARG A 266 -12.66 5.56 -6.49
CA ARG A 266 -14.10 5.85 -6.39
C ARG A 266 -14.99 4.64 -6.35
N ASP A 267 -16.15 4.81 -5.73
CA ASP A 267 -17.22 3.82 -5.74
C ASP A 267 -16.76 2.45 -5.17
N ASN A 268 -15.84 2.46 -4.19
CA ASN A 268 -15.33 1.25 -3.52
C ASN A 268 -15.98 1.02 -2.16
N LYS A 269 -16.02 -0.24 -1.72
CA LYS A 269 -16.42 -0.66 -0.37
C LYS A 269 -15.21 -1.24 0.35
N ILE A 270 -14.81 -0.65 1.47
CA ILE A 270 -13.56 -0.96 2.17
C ILE A 270 -13.88 -1.35 3.62
N SER A 271 -13.58 -2.59 4.00
CA SER A 271 -13.53 -3.04 5.39
C SER A 271 -12.08 -3.29 5.78
N ALA A 272 -11.51 -2.43 6.63
CA ALA A 272 -10.10 -2.42 6.95
C ALA A 272 -9.83 -2.66 8.44
N THR A 273 -8.91 -3.58 8.72
CA THR A 273 -8.41 -3.91 10.05
C THR A 273 -7.23 -3.03 10.40
N LEU A 274 -7.43 -2.06 11.29
CA LEU A 274 -6.43 -1.04 11.62
C LEU A 274 -5.44 -1.49 12.71
N HIS A 275 -5.03 -2.75 12.65
CA HIS A 275 -4.19 -3.36 13.68
C HIS A 275 -2.71 -2.97 13.50
N SER A 276 -2.13 -2.32 14.51
CA SER A 276 -0.71 -1.95 14.57
C SER A 276 0.12 -3.10 15.14
N THR A 277 0.23 -4.24 14.43
CA THR A 277 1.20 -5.30 14.80
C THR A 277 2.65 -4.88 14.58
N SER A 278 2.88 -3.88 13.74
CA SER A 278 4.22 -3.39 13.42
C SER A 278 4.62 -2.24 14.35
N SER A 279 5.93 -2.06 14.56
CA SER A 279 6.49 -0.90 15.26
C SER A 279 6.15 0.45 14.59
N ALA A 280 5.62 0.43 13.36
CA ALA A 280 5.00 1.60 12.75
C ALA A 280 3.60 1.79 13.35
N LYS A 281 3.50 2.69 14.34
CA LYS A 281 2.34 3.01 15.18
C LYS A 281 1.11 3.57 14.44
N THR A 282 1.02 3.39 13.13
CA THR A 282 0.00 4.06 12.33
C THR A 282 -0.47 3.23 11.14
N SER A 283 -1.75 2.93 11.14
CA SER A 283 -2.47 2.18 10.12
C SER A 283 -3.35 3.10 9.28
N PHE A 284 -3.63 2.71 8.04
CA PHE A 284 -4.57 3.41 7.16
C PHE A 284 -5.30 2.45 6.24
N ALA A 285 -6.56 2.76 5.92
CA ALA A 285 -7.33 2.01 4.93
C ALA A 285 -6.99 2.45 3.50
N LEU A 286 -6.81 3.75 3.26
CA LEU A 286 -6.42 4.31 1.96
C LEU A 286 -5.29 5.33 2.12
N LEU A 287 -4.20 5.14 1.38
CA LEU A 287 -3.10 6.10 1.23
C LEU A 287 -3.04 6.67 -0.19
N SER A 288 -3.03 8.00 -0.30
CA SER A 288 -2.71 8.70 -1.55
C SER A 288 -1.50 9.60 -1.35
N TYR A 289 -0.46 9.38 -2.15
CA TYR A 289 0.81 10.08 -2.08
C TYR A 289 1.13 10.79 -3.41
N GLY A 290 0.79 12.08 -3.46
CA GLY A 290 0.96 12.93 -4.63
C GLY A 290 -0.30 13.75 -4.95
N PRO A 291 -0.17 14.78 -5.79
CA PRO A 291 -1.16 15.84 -5.93
C PRO A 291 -2.34 15.47 -6.84
N SER A 292 -3.43 16.24 -6.71
CA SER A 292 -4.60 16.19 -7.59
C SER A 292 -5.30 14.82 -7.62
N ALA A 293 -5.32 14.10 -6.50
CA ALA A 293 -6.10 12.88 -6.36
C ALA A 293 -7.59 13.19 -6.23
N ARG A 294 -8.44 12.27 -6.69
CA ARG A 294 -9.90 12.29 -6.52
C ARG A 294 -10.35 11.04 -5.79
N ILE A 295 -10.83 11.20 -4.57
CA ILE A 295 -11.30 10.11 -3.72
C ILE A 295 -12.79 10.31 -3.49
N GLU A 296 -13.62 9.56 -4.21
CA GLU A 296 -15.04 9.88 -4.34
C GLU A 296 -15.98 8.70 -4.04
N ARG A 297 -17.05 8.93 -3.27
CA ARG A 297 -18.16 7.96 -3.07
C ARG A 297 -17.70 6.58 -2.58
N ASN A 298 -16.63 6.51 -1.81
CA ASN A 298 -16.20 5.28 -1.18
C ASN A 298 -16.90 5.09 0.17
N THR A 299 -17.15 3.84 0.55
CA THR A 299 -17.67 3.47 1.86
C THR A 299 -16.58 2.75 2.65
N PHE A 300 -16.24 3.26 3.82
CA PHE A 300 -15.23 2.71 4.72
C PHE A 300 -15.90 2.19 5.99
N ARG A 301 -15.45 1.02 6.42
CA ARG A 301 -15.74 0.37 7.68
C ARG A 301 -14.41 0.03 8.34
N LEU A 302 -14.13 0.64 9.48
CA LEU A 302 -12.87 0.47 10.21
C LEU A 302 -13.15 -0.36 11.47
N HIS A 303 -12.28 -1.31 11.78
CA HIS A 303 -12.36 -2.14 12.98
C HIS A 303 -10.97 -2.50 13.53
N ASP A 304 -10.95 -2.97 14.77
CA ASP A 304 -9.78 -3.52 15.47
C ASP A 304 -8.56 -2.60 15.54
N LEU A 305 -8.78 -1.29 15.74
CA LEU A 305 -7.68 -0.36 15.99
C LEU A 305 -6.99 -0.73 17.31
N THR A 306 -5.66 -0.86 17.27
CA THR A 306 -4.85 -1.12 18.46
C THR A 306 -4.96 0.06 19.44
N PRO A 307 -5.31 -0.16 20.72
CA PRO A 307 -5.40 0.91 21.71
C PRO A 307 -4.13 1.78 21.79
N GLY A 308 -4.29 3.10 21.85
CA GLY A 308 -3.19 4.07 21.90
C GLY A 308 -2.47 4.30 20.57
N SER A 309 -2.97 3.74 19.47
CA SER A 309 -2.47 3.99 18.11
C SER A 309 -3.44 4.88 17.34
N ASN A 310 -2.92 5.55 16.29
CA ASN A 310 -3.76 6.30 15.37
C ASN A 310 -4.07 5.45 14.13
N GLY A 311 -5.32 5.48 13.66
CA GLY A 311 -5.77 4.77 12.47
C GLY A 311 -6.55 5.69 11.54
N TYR A 312 -6.20 5.71 10.26
CA TYR A 312 -6.78 6.63 9.28
C TYR A 312 -7.71 5.90 8.30
N ALA A 313 -8.90 6.43 8.01
CA ALA A 313 -9.67 5.94 6.85
C ALA A 313 -8.98 6.37 5.54
N ILE A 314 -8.66 7.66 5.45
CA ILE A 314 -8.00 8.27 4.29
C ILE A 314 -6.77 9.04 4.80
N TYR A 315 -5.59 8.73 4.28
CA TYR A 315 -4.38 9.50 4.53
C TYR A 315 -3.84 10.07 3.23
N LEU A 316 -3.69 11.40 3.21
CA LEU A 316 -3.21 12.17 2.07
C LEU A 316 -1.88 12.82 2.40
N ARG A 317 -0.89 12.59 1.53
CA ARG A 317 0.44 13.17 1.68
C ARG A 317 0.93 13.81 0.40
N SER A 318 1.46 15.03 0.50
CA SER A 318 1.86 15.84 -0.67
C SER A 318 0.75 15.90 -1.72
N ALA A 319 -0.49 16.03 -1.24
CA ALA A 319 -1.71 15.79 -2.01
C ALA A 319 -2.33 17.09 -2.56
N ASP A 320 -1.52 18.06 -2.92
CA ASP A 320 -1.98 19.41 -3.28
C ASP A 320 -3.13 19.39 -4.29
N GLY A 321 -4.19 20.15 -4.01
CA GLY A 321 -5.38 20.28 -4.86
C GLY A 321 -6.25 19.01 -4.96
N SER A 322 -6.04 18.02 -4.09
CA SER A 322 -6.86 16.80 -4.09
C SER A 322 -8.28 17.03 -3.57
N ILE A 323 -9.20 16.20 -4.04
CA ILE A 323 -10.62 16.24 -3.70
C ILE A 323 -10.99 14.94 -3.00
N VAL A 324 -11.60 15.06 -1.82
CA VAL A 324 -12.22 13.95 -1.08
C VAL A 324 -13.70 14.26 -0.95
N GLU A 325 -14.53 13.49 -1.64
CA GLU A 325 -15.94 13.83 -1.79
C GLU A 325 -16.93 12.67 -1.68
N GLY A 326 -18.03 12.88 -0.97
CA GLY A 326 -19.13 11.91 -0.95
C GLY A 326 -18.79 10.60 -0.25
N ASN A 327 -17.69 10.54 0.50
CA ASN A 327 -17.25 9.32 1.17
C ASN A 327 -18.02 9.13 2.48
N THR A 328 -18.31 7.88 2.84
CA THR A 328 -18.86 7.52 4.14
C THR A 328 -17.84 6.71 4.92
N VAL A 329 -17.51 7.14 6.14
CA VAL A 329 -16.61 6.44 7.05
C VAL A 329 -17.36 6.09 8.33
N ARG A 330 -17.26 4.82 8.75
CA ARG A 330 -17.80 4.31 10.00
C ARG A 330 -16.76 3.45 10.72
N VAL A 331 -16.81 3.49 12.04
CA VAL A 331 -16.03 2.62 12.93
C VAL A 331 -16.99 1.64 13.59
N ASP A 332 -16.68 0.36 13.58
CA ASP A 332 -17.53 -0.67 14.21
C ASP A 332 -17.33 -0.73 15.73
N ASP A 333 -16.11 -0.49 16.18
CA ASP A 333 -15.70 -0.59 17.57
C ASP A 333 -15.63 0.79 18.24
N THR A 334 -14.70 0.97 19.17
CA THR A 334 -14.46 2.27 19.82
C THR A 334 -13.81 3.24 18.82
N PRO A 335 -14.36 4.46 18.63
CA PRO A 335 -13.80 5.43 17.71
C PRO A 335 -12.45 6.01 18.18
N SER A 336 -12.03 5.78 19.42
CA SER A 336 -10.77 6.30 19.96
C SER A 336 -9.56 5.88 19.12
N GLY A 337 -8.70 6.84 18.78
CA GLY A 337 -7.55 6.74 17.88
C GLY A 337 -7.91 6.85 16.39
N THR A 338 -9.20 6.83 16.00
CA THR A 338 -9.59 6.85 14.58
C THR A 338 -9.70 8.26 14.03
N ILE A 339 -9.17 8.43 12.82
CA ILE A 339 -9.14 9.69 12.08
C ILE A 339 -9.77 9.44 10.71
N GLY A 340 -10.77 10.25 10.34
CA GLY A 340 -11.39 10.15 9.02
C GLY A 340 -10.41 10.49 7.91
N VAL A 341 -9.92 11.73 7.90
CA VAL A 341 -8.96 12.22 6.90
C VAL A 341 -7.71 12.79 7.56
N GLY A 342 -6.55 12.19 7.34
CA GLY A 342 -5.26 12.73 7.75
C GLY A 342 -4.55 13.44 6.60
N LEU A 343 -4.05 14.65 6.84
CA LEU A 343 -3.33 15.45 5.86
C LEU A 343 -1.90 15.72 6.34
N SER A 344 -0.92 15.40 5.49
CA SER A 344 0.46 15.82 5.71
C SER A 344 1.07 16.50 4.49
N ASN A 345 1.69 17.66 4.71
CA ASN A 345 2.31 18.47 3.69
C ASN A 345 1.41 18.66 2.46
N SER A 346 0.11 18.93 2.66
CA SER A 346 -0.90 18.91 1.60
C SER A 346 -1.73 20.19 1.60
N LYS A 347 -1.76 20.91 0.49
CA LYS A 347 -2.41 22.22 0.37
C LYS A 347 -3.68 22.16 -0.48
N ASP A 348 -4.59 23.10 -0.21
CA ASP A 348 -5.78 23.34 -1.02
C ASP A 348 -6.64 22.08 -1.19
N ILE A 349 -6.75 21.29 -0.11
CA ILE A 349 -7.57 20.07 -0.12
C ILE A 349 -9.05 20.42 -0.07
N SER A 350 -9.83 19.78 -0.95
CA SER A 350 -11.29 19.93 -1.00
C SER A 350 -12.00 18.77 -0.30
N LEU A 351 -12.60 19.02 0.87
CA LEU A 351 -13.41 18.02 1.60
C LEU A 351 -14.90 18.37 1.43
N ARG A 352 -15.65 17.55 0.69
CA ARG A 352 -17.05 17.88 0.33
C ARG A 352 -17.99 16.71 0.58
N ARG A 353 -19.12 16.95 1.24
CA ARG A 353 -20.22 15.96 1.37
C ARG A 353 -19.76 14.61 1.94
N ASN A 354 -18.75 14.58 2.81
CA ASN A 354 -18.29 13.36 3.46
C ASN A 354 -19.07 13.15 4.75
N ARG A 355 -19.46 11.92 5.04
CA ARG A 355 -20.05 11.52 6.32
C ARG A 355 -19.01 10.72 7.10
N ILE A 356 -18.44 11.30 8.14
CA ILE A 356 -17.31 10.72 8.86
C ILE A 356 -17.70 10.49 10.32
N ASP A 357 -17.76 9.22 10.72
CA ASP A 357 -18.06 8.77 12.08
C ASP A 357 -16.81 8.13 12.70
N THR A 358 -15.89 8.99 13.17
CA THR A 358 -14.58 8.68 13.77
C THR A 358 -14.32 9.61 14.95
N GLU A 359 -13.31 9.37 15.81
CA GLU A 359 -13.00 10.30 16.92
C GLU A 359 -12.64 11.69 16.40
N LYS A 360 -11.78 11.77 15.37
CA LYS A 360 -11.50 13.01 14.66
C LYS A 360 -11.95 12.90 13.22
N SER A 361 -12.73 13.85 12.74
CA SER A 361 -13.12 13.87 11.33
C SER A 361 -11.94 14.17 10.41
N THR A 362 -11.05 15.08 10.83
CA THR A 362 -9.86 15.47 10.06
C THR A 362 -8.70 15.82 10.98
N GLU A 363 -7.48 15.45 10.59
CA GLU A 363 -6.22 15.84 11.25
C GLU A 363 -5.28 16.44 10.19
N LEU A 364 -4.65 17.58 10.52
CA LEU A 364 -3.74 18.29 9.62
C LEU A 364 -2.43 18.60 10.33
N ASP A 365 -1.30 18.44 9.63
CA ASP A 365 -0.04 19.02 10.07
C ASP A 365 0.01 20.55 9.83
N GLY A 366 0.98 21.23 10.42
CA GLY A 366 1.13 22.68 10.31
C GLY A 366 1.50 23.19 8.90
N ARG A 367 1.69 22.30 7.92
CA ARG A 367 1.98 22.63 6.52
C ARG A 367 0.78 22.38 5.60
N SER A 368 -0.27 21.77 6.14
CA SER A 368 -1.44 21.37 5.38
C SER A 368 -2.55 22.40 5.46
N SER A 369 -3.38 22.50 4.41
CA SER A 369 -4.51 23.42 4.37
C SER A 369 -5.72 22.80 3.67
N LEU A 370 -6.91 23.20 4.14
CA LEU A 370 -8.18 22.95 3.45
C LEU A 370 -8.56 24.18 2.62
N GLN A 371 -9.26 23.98 1.51
CA GLN A 371 -9.94 25.08 0.82
C GLN A 371 -11.02 25.70 1.72
N SER A 372 -11.05 27.04 1.78
CA SER A 372 -11.92 27.82 2.67
C SER A 372 -13.41 27.54 2.50
N THR A 373 -13.83 27.10 1.30
CA THR A 373 -15.22 26.75 0.98
C THR A 373 -15.73 25.48 1.68
N ASN A 374 -14.87 24.71 2.37
CA ASN A 374 -15.25 23.43 2.98
C ASN A 374 -15.75 23.55 4.43
N LEU A 375 -15.61 24.70 5.08
CA LEU A 375 -15.93 24.85 6.51
C LEU A 375 -17.43 24.79 6.83
N ASN A 376 -18.31 24.95 5.83
CA ASN A 376 -19.76 25.00 6.04
C ASN A 376 -20.48 23.65 5.87
N ASN A 377 -19.78 22.57 5.51
CA ASN A 377 -20.42 21.30 5.09
C ASN A 377 -20.04 20.07 5.94
N ILE A 378 -19.36 20.25 7.07
CA ILE A 378 -19.16 19.17 8.03
C ILE A 378 -20.32 19.25 9.03
N GLU A 379 -21.39 18.50 8.77
CA GLU A 379 -22.40 18.22 9.80
C GLU A 379 -21.68 17.50 10.93
N ARG A 380 -21.33 18.24 11.98
CA ARG A 380 -21.10 17.60 13.28
C ARG A 380 -22.44 17.04 13.71
N LYS A 381 -22.47 15.74 13.99
CA LYS A 381 -23.47 15.19 14.90
C LYS A 381 -23.17 15.78 16.28
N ASP A 382 -23.62 17.01 16.50
CA ASP A 382 -23.73 17.56 17.84
C ASP A 382 -25.06 17.03 18.42
N GLU A 383 -24.90 16.21 19.47
CA GLU A 383 -25.83 15.78 20.52
C GLU A 383 -27.00 14.82 20.19
#